data_AF-A0A3D3X2H6-F1
#
_entry.id   AF-A0A3D3X2H6-F1
#
_cell.length_a   1.000
_cell.length_b   1.000
_cell.length_c   1.000
_cell.angle_alpha   90.00
_cell.angle_beta   90.00
_cell.angle_gamma   90.00
#
_symmetry.space_group_name_H-M   'P 1'
#
loop_
_entity.id
_entity.type
_entity.pdbx_description
1 polymer ?
#
loop_
_entity_poly.entity_id
_entity_poly.type
_entity_poly.pdbx_seq_one_letter_code
_entity_poly.pdbx_strand_id
1 'polypeptide(L)'
;MPAYLLKRLISLIFTIAGIAVVTFFISLVVPLDPLAAIAGPQAPQETVERLRVLYGFDQPLYVQFGHYVSRLSEGNLGMSFQTGRPVLDDIIQFFPATLELATIALIISIVSGITLGVFSA
;
A
#
# COMPACT_ATOMS: atom_id res chain seq x y z
N MET A 1 -3.60 -11.57 -30.76
CA MET A 1 -4.33 -10.58 -29.94
C MET A 1 -4.82 -11.15 -28.59
N PRO A 2 -5.66 -12.20 -28.50
CA PRO A 2 -6.20 -12.68 -27.21
C PRO A 2 -5.13 -13.28 -26.28
N ALA A 3 -4.15 -14.01 -26.82
CA ALA A 3 -3.04 -14.56 -26.02
C ALA A 3 -2.16 -13.47 -25.37
N TYR A 4 -2.01 -12.31 -26.03
CA TYR A 4 -1.25 -11.18 -25.48
C TYR A 4 -2.02 -10.49 -24.34
N LEU A 5 -3.33 -10.29 -24.51
CA LEU A 5 -4.19 -9.76 -23.45
C LEU A 5 -4.20 -10.68 -22.22
N LEU A 6 -4.31 -12.00 -22.42
CA LEU A 6 -4.28 -12.97 -21.34
C LEU A 6 -2.95 -12.95 -20.59
N LYS A 7 -1.82 -12.94 -21.31
CA LYS A 7 -0.49 -12.84 -20.69
C LYS A 7 -0.34 -11.56 -19.87
N ARG A 8 -0.86 -10.44 -20.37
CA ARG A 8 -0.82 -9.14 -19.67
C ARG A 8 -1.72 -9.13 -18.44
N LEU A 9 -2.90 -9.74 -18.49
CA LEU A 9 -3.78 -9.90 -17.33
C LEU A 9 -3.15 -10.75 -16.24
N ILE A 10 -2.53 -11.88 -16.60
CA ILE A 10 -1.83 -12.74 -15.64
C ILE A 10 -0.67 -11.98 -15.00
N SER A 11 0.12 -11.26 -15.80
CA SER A 11 1.21 -10.42 -15.28
C SER A 11 0.69 -9.34 -14.32
N LEU A 12 -0.43 -8.68 -14.66
CA LEU A 12 -1.03 -7.66 -13.81
C LEU A 12 -1.48 -8.24 -12.46
N ILE A 13 -2.19 -9.36 -12.48
CA ILE A 13 -2.65 -10.05 -11.27
C ILE A 13 -1.45 -10.44 -10.41
N PHE A 14 -0.39 -10.99 -11.00
CA PHE A 14 0.81 -11.38 -10.27
C PHE A 14 1.51 -10.17 -9.63
N THR A 15 1.63 -9.06 -10.36
CA THR A 15 2.18 -7.82 -9.82
C THR A 15 1.34 -7.28 -8.67
N ILE A 16 0.01 -7.22 -8.82
CA ILE A 16 -0.90 -6.75 -7.76
C ILE A 16 -0.81 -7.67 -6.54
N ALA A 17 -0.79 -8.98 -6.74
CA ALA A 17 -0.65 -9.95 -5.65
C ALA A 17 0.69 -9.76 -4.92
N GLY A 18 1.79 -9.58 -5.66
CA GLY A 18 3.11 -9.30 -5.09
C GLY A 18 3.12 -8.01 -4.26
N ILE A 19 2.54 -6.93 -4.78
CA ILE A 19 2.39 -5.66 -4.06
C ILE A 19 1.55 -5.87 -2.80
N ALA A 20 0.39 -6.53 -2.88
CA ALA A 20 -0.49 -6.76 -1.74
C ALA A 20 0.19 -7.56 -0.62
N VAL A 21 1.01 -8.56 -0.97
CA VAL A 21 1.81 -9.31 0.01
C VAL A 21 2.82 -8.39 0.68
N VAL A 22 3.59 -7.62 -0.11
CA VAL A 22 4.61 -6.71 0.42
C VAL A 22 3.98 -5.64 1.33
N THR A 23 2.89 -5.01 0.91
CA THR A 23 2.20 -3.97 1.70
C THR A 23 1.61 -4.55 2.98
N PHE A 24 1.07 -5.77 2.93
CA PHE A 24 0.59 -6.47 4.12
C PHE A 24 1.72 -6.68 5.14
N PHE A 25 2.87 -7.20 4.70
CA PHE A 25 4.03 -7.37 5.58
C PHE A 25 4.56 -6.02 6.12
N ILE A 26 4.60 -4.98 5.28
CA ILE A 26 4.97 -3.64 5.75
C ILE A 26 4.00 -3.17 6.85
N SER A 27 2.69 -3.39 6.69
CA SER A 27 1.69 -2.98 7.70
C SER A 27 1.80 -3.76 9.03
N LEU A 28 2.39 -4.96 9.01
CA LEU A 28 2.68 -5.75 10.21
C LEU A 28 3.96 -5.27 10.94
N VAL A 29 4.91 -4.70 10.20
CA VAL A 29 6.22 -4.25 10.74
C VAL A 29 6.19 -2.77 11.11
N VAL A 30 5.44 -1.96 10.36
CA VAL A 30 5.34 -0.51 10.49
C VAL A 30 3.86 -0.19 10.72
N PRO A 31 3.44 0.13 11.96
CA PRO A 31 4.19 0.56 13.15
C PRO A 31 4.76 -0.60 13.97
N LEU A 32 5.88 -0.38 14.70
CA LEU A 32 6.52 -1.38 15.60
C LEU A 32 5.53 -2.09 16.55
N ASP A 33 4.41 -1.44 16.86
CA ASP A 33 3.21 -2.07 17.39
C ASP A 33 1.96 -1.36 16.82
N PRO A 34 1.23 -1.95 15.85
CA PRO A 34 0.02 -1.36 15.27
C PRO A 34 -1.07 -1.14 16.33
N LEU A 35 -1.11 -1.98 17.37
CA LEU A 35 -2.06 -1.80 18.46
C LEU A 35 -1.67 -0.62 19.34
N ALA A 36 -0.37 -0.40 19.58
CA ALA A 36 0.09 0.80 20.30
C ALA A 36 -0.15 2.09 19.50
N ALA A 37 -0.05 2.03 18.17
CA ALA A 37 -0.37 3.18 17.32
C ALA A 37 -1.87 3.56 17.39
N ILE A 38 -2.76 2.56 17.45
CA ILE A 38 -4.20 2.77 17.56
C ILE A 38 -4.62 3.15 18.99
N ALA A 39 -4.08 2.45 19.99
CA ALA A 39 -4.46 2.63 21.39
C ALA A 39 -3.83 3.89 22.03
N GLY A 40 -2.69 4.35 21.48
CA GLY A 40 -1.89 5.42 22.02
C GLY A 40 -0.84 4.93 23.04
N PRO A 41 0.24 5.69 23.26
CA PRO A 41 1.39 5.25 24.05
C PRO A 41 1.12 5.03 25.55
N GLN A 42 -0.05 5.42 26.05
CA GLN A 42 -0.47 5.24 27.46
C GLN A 42 -1.71 4.34 27.61
N ALA A 43 -2.09 3.58 26.59
CA ALA A 43 -3.25 2.71 26.68
C ALA A 43 -3.08 1.63 27.76
N PRO A 44 -4.11 1.40 28.60
CA PRO A 44 -4.14 0.24 29.50
C PRO A 44 -3.97 -1.07 28.71
N GLN A 45 -3.26 -2.05 29.28
CA GLN A 45 -3.03 -3.36 28.64
C GLN A 45 -4.32 -4.05 28.22
N GLU A 46 -5.39 -3.91 29.02
CA GLU A 46 -6.71 -4.44 28.70
C GLU A 46 -7.30 -3.86 27.40
N THR A 47 -7.05 -2.57 27.12
CA THR A 47 -7.47 -1.92 25.87
C THR A 47 -6.70 -2.48 24.68
N VAL A 48 -5.39 -2.72 24.85
CA VAL A 48 -4.53 -3.30 23.80
C VAL A 48 -4.97 -4.73 23.46
N GLU A 49 -5.30 -5.55 24.46
CA GLU A 49 -5.80 -6.91 24.25
C GLU A 49 -7.17 -6.93 23.56
N ARG A 50 -8.09 -6.03 23.95
CA ARG A 50 -9.38 -5.89 23.25
C ARG A 50 -9.20 -5.49 21.80
N LEU A 51 -8.29 -4.55 21.52
CA LEU A 51 -7.97 -4.13 20.16
C LEU A 51 -7.32 -5.27 19.37
N ARG A 52 -6.47 -6.10 19.99
CA ARG A 52 -5.87 -7.28 19.34
C ARG A 52 -6.94 -8.22 18.78
N VAL A 53 -7.97 -8.51 19.57
CA VAL A 53 -9.09 -9.37 19.16
C VAL A 53 -9.97 -8.67 18.13
N LEU A 54 -10.28 -7.37 18.31
CA LEU A 54 -11.13 -6.61 17.39
C LEU A 54 -10.52 -6.50 15.98
N TYR A 55 -9.21 -6.31 15.89
CA TYR A 55 -8.50 -6.22 14.61
C TYR A 55 -8.08 -7.59 14.05
N GLY A 56 -8.34 -8.68 14.76
CA GLY A 56 -8.00 -10.05 14.32
C GLY A 56 -6.50 -10.33 14.35
N PHE A 57 -5.72 -9.55 15.10
CA PHE A 57 -4.27 -9.76 15.26
C PHE A 57 -3.96 -10.98 16.14
N ASP A 58 -4.97 -11.58 16.79
CA ASP A 58 -4.90 -12.87 17.46
C ASP A 58 -4.94 -14.07 16.48
N GLN A 59 -5.36 -13.84 15.24
CA GLN A 59 -5.55 -14.90 14.25
C GLN A 59 -4.23 -15.25 13.53
N PRO A 60 -4.11 -16.45 12.95
CA PRO A 60 -2.95 -16.80 12.12
C PRO A 60 -2.77 -15.84 10.93
N LEU A 61 -1.52 -15.58 10.54
CA LEU A 61 -1.17 -14.61 9.47
C LEU A 61 -1.89 -14.87 8.14
N TYR A 62 -2.11 -16.14 7.78
CA TYR A 62 -2.81 -16.47 6.53
C TYR A 62 -4.30 -16.08 6.57
N VAL A 63 -4.94 -16.11 7.75
CA VAL A 63 -6.33 -15.67 7.93
C VAL A 63 -6.39 -14.14 7.84
N GLN A 64 -5.47 -13.46 8.51
CA GLN A 64 -5.34 -11.99 8.43
C GLN A 64 -5.13 -11.52 6.98
N PHE A 65 -4.24 -12.20 6.24
CA PHE A 65 -4.01 -11.91 4.83
C PHE A 65 -5.25 -12.20 3.97
N GLY A 66 -5.96 -13.30 4.23
CA GLY A 66 -7.22 -13.61 3.56
C GLY A 66 -8.27 -12.52 3.73
N HIS A 67 -8.46 -12.02 4.96
CA HIS A 67 -9.36 -10.89 5.25
C HIS A 67 -8.89 -9.58 4.61
N TYR A 68 -7.59 -9.33 4.54
CA TYR A 68 -7.01 -8.19 3.85
C TYR A 68 -7.31 -8.23 2.34
N VAL A 69 -7.08 -9.37 1.69
CA VAL A 69 -7.34 -9.55 0.25
C VAL A 69 -8.84 -9.49 -0.06
N SER A 70 -9.71 -10.05 0.78
CA SER A 70 -11.17 -9.95 0.61
C SER A 70 -11.63 -8.49 0.60
N ARG A 71 -11.21 -7.71 1.61
CA ARG A 71 -11.55 -6.28 1.69
C ARG A 71 -11.01 -5.49 0.51
N LEU A 72 -9.77 -5.75 0.09
CA LEU A 72 -9.19 -5.15 -1.11
C LEU A 72 -10.01 -5.45 -2.37
N SER A 73 -10.50 -6.69 -2.52
CA SER A 73 -11.32 -7.08 -3.68
C SER A 73 -12.68 -6.38 -3.72
N GLU A 74 -13.20 -5.95 -2.56
CA GLU A 74 -14.41 -5.14 -2.42
C GLU A 74 -14.14 -3.63 -2.59
N GLY A 75 -12.89 -3.23 -2.85
CA GLY A 75 -12.47 -1.83 -2.96
C GLY A 75 -12.26 -1.14 -1.61
N ASN A 76 -12.27 -1.89 -0.51
CA ASN A 76 -12.04 -1.37 0.83
C ASN A 76 -10.54 -1.42 1.17
N LEU A 77 -9.89 -0.25 1.11
CA LEU A 77 -8.48 -0.08 1.47
C LEU A 77 -8.22 -0.06 2.98
N GLY A 78 -9.28 0.04 3.79
CA GLY A 78 -9.20 0.11 5.25
C GLY A 78 -8.84 1.50 5.79
N MET A 79 -8.40 1.50 7.05
CA MET A 79 -8.01 2.69 7.80
C MET A 79 -6.49 2.72 7.96
N SER A 80 -5.92 3.91 7.87
CA SER A 80 -4.51 4.18 8.13
C SER A 80 -4.23 4.07 9.62
N PHE A 81 -3.27 3.22 10.01
CA PHE A 81 -2.85 3.06 11.40
C PHE A 81 -2.08 4.29 11.93
N GLN A 82 -1.59 5.16 11.04
CA GLN A 82 -0.89 6.40 11.43
C GLN A 82 -1.85 7.57 11.64
N THR A 83 -2.76 7.80 10.68
CA THR A 83 -3.63 9.00 10.68
C THR A 83 -5.00 8.73 11.30
N GLY A 84 -5.39 7.46 11.44
CA GLY A 84 -6.71 7.06 11.92
C GLY A 84 -7.84 7.37 10.94
N ARG A 85 -7.52 7.65 9.67
CA ARG A 85 -8.48 8.00 8.60
C ARG A 85 -8.52 6.94 7.50
N PRO A 86 -9.54 6.91 6.63
CA PRO A 86 -9.55 6.03 5.47
C PRO A 86 -8.30 6.20 4.61
N VAL A 87 -7.67 5.10 4.20
CA VAL A 87 -6.44 5.14 3.38
C VAL A 87 -6.66 5.90 2.07
N LEU A 88 -7.88 5.86 1.53
CA LEU A 88 -8.24 6.58 0.30
C LEU A 88 -8.09 8.10 0.45
N ASP A 89 -8.44 8.65 1.61
CA ASP A 89 -8.35 10.09 1.87
C ASP A 89 -6.87 10.54 1.89
N ASP A 90 -6.02 9.74 2.54
CA ASP A 90 -4.57 9.96 2.55
C ASP A 90 -4.02 9.93 1.11
N ILE A 91 -4.41 8.94 0.30
CA ILE A 91 -3.97 8.84 -1.10
C ILE A 91 -4.38 10.09 -1.88
N ILE A 92 -5.65 10.51 -1.80
CA ILE A 92 -6.15 11.69 -2.53
C ILE A 92 -5.41 12.96 -2.09
N GLN A 93 -5.08 13.08 -0.81
CA GLN A 93 -4.35 14.24 -0.29
C GLN A 93 -2.93 14.34 -0.87
N PHE A 94 -2.19 13.24 -0.97
CA PHE A 94 -0.80 13.24 -1.44
C PHE A 94 -0.62 13.03 -2.94
N PHE A 95 -1.65 12.54 -3.63
CA PHE A 95 -1.60 12.23 -5.06
C PHE A 95 -1.25 13.44 -5.96
N PRO A 96 -1.82 14.65 -5.75
CA PRO A 96 -1.47 15.82 -6.57
C PRO A 96 0.01 16.19 -6.51
N ALA A 97 0.61 16.15 -5.31
CA ALA A 97 2.03 16.45 -5.13
C ALA A 97 2.93 15.40 -5.82
N THR A 98 2.53 14.12 -5.76
CA THR A 98 3.25 13.05 -6.47
C THR A 98 3.18 13.23 -7.98
N LEU A 99 2.01 13.62 -8.50
CA LEU A 99 1.84 13.92 -9.92
C LEU A 99 2.70 15.10 -10.37
N GLU A 100 2.73 16.18 -9.59
CA GLU A 100 3.58 17.34 -9.88
C GLU A 100 5.04 16.93 -9.97
N LEU A 101 5.54 16.22 -8.96
CA LEU A 101 6.93 15.78 -8.91
C LEU A 101 7.28 14.81 -10.05
N ALA A 102 6.41 13.83 -10.31
CA ALA A 102 6.61 12.87 -11.39
C ALA A 102 6.61 13.55 -12.77
N THR A 103 5.75 14.55 -12.97
CA THR A 103 5.67 15.29 -14.23
C THR A 103 6.95 16.10 -14.48
N ILE A 104 7.45 16.81 -13.46
CA ILE A 104 8.70 17.56 -13.56
C ILE A 104 9.88 16.62 -13.80
N ALA A 105 9.97 15.51 -13.05
CA ALA A 105 11.00 14.51 -13.22
C ALA A 105 11.00 13.91 -14.64
N LEU A 106 9.81 13.64 -15.19
CA LEU A 106 9.65 13.15 -16.56
C LEU A 106 10.15 14.17 -17.59
N ILE A 107 9.79 15.45 -17.43
CA ILE A 107 10.27 16.52 -18.34
C ILE A 107 11.80 16.60 -18.31
N ILE A 108 12.40 16.65 -17.11
CA ILE A 108 13.86 16.70 -16.96
C ILE A 108 14.51 15.47 -17.57
N SER A 109 13.95 14.29 -17.32
CA SER A 109 14.47 13.02 -17.82
C SER A 109 14.41 12.95 -19.35
N ILE A 110 13.33 13.44 -19.97
CA ILE A 110 13.19 13.52 -21.42
C ILE A 110 14.22 14.49 -22.00
N VAL A 111 14.30 15.71 -21.47
CA VAL A 111 15.23 16.74 -21.99
C VAL A 111 16.68 16.25 -21.87
N SER A 112 17.06 15.74 -20.70
CA SER A 112 18.42 15.26 -20.44
C SER A 112 18.73 14.00 -21.25
N GLY A 113 17.80 13.04 -21.26
CA GLY A 113 17.97 11.77 -21.95
C GLY A 113 18.07 11.91 -23.46
N ILE A 114 17.24 12.77 -24.08
CA ILE A 114 17.34 13.07 -25.51
C ILE A 114 18.67 13.77 -25.82
N THR A 115 19.04 14.80 -25.05
CA THR A 115 20.26 15.57 -25.31
C THR A 115 21.51 14.68 -25.25
N LEU A 116 21.65 13.90 -24.18
CA LEU A 116 22.77 12.96 -24.01
C LEU A 116 22.73 11.83 -25.05
N GLY A 117 21.54 11.35 -25.41
CA GLY A 117 21.37 10.34 -26.46
C GLY A 117 21.84 10.82 -27.83
N VAL A 118 21.58 12.09 -28.17
CA VAL A 118 22.05 12.71 -29.41
C VAL A 118 23.57 12.91 -29.40
N PHE A 119 24.16 13.33 -28.28
CA PHE A 119 25.61 13.50 -28.19
C PHE A 119 26.42 12.20 -28.22
N SER A 120 25.80 11.07 -27.89
CA SER A 120 26.47 9.75 -27.84
C SER A 120 26.25 8.89 -29.08
N ALA A 121 25.37 9.32 -30.00
CA ALA A 121 25.14 8.71 -31.31
C ALA A 121 26.17 9.17 -32.34
#